data_AF-A0A921Q6K0-F1
#
_entry.id   AF-A0A921Q6K0-F1
#
_cell.length_a   1.000
_cell.length_b   1.000
_cell.length_c   1.000
_cell.angle_alpha   90.00
_cell.angle_beta   90.00
_cell.angle_gamma   90.00
#
_symmetry.space_group_name_H-M   'P 1'
#
loop_
_entity.id
_entity.type
_entity.pdbx_description
1 polymer ?
#
loop_
_entity_poly.entity_id
_entity_poly.type
_entity_poly.pdbx_seq_one_letter_code
_entity_poly.pdbx_strand_id
1 'polypeptide(L)'
;GGKSTGRRFFGCLVQDNIERCQFVELIDAPWPQCLQHSLKELWKELKTTRRCEARVENEELIEAICLNYEVNRTKRMAEMMCSRYKMKAISIAVEAGKLKYLVYCLPAVIIVLALALFRKN
;
A
#
# COMPACT_ATOMS: atom_id res chain seq x y z
N GLY A 1 -37.47 -5.88 8.80
CA GLY A 1 -36.88 -5.61 10.13
C GLY A 1 -37.28 -4.22 10.59
N GLY A 2 -37.25 -3.96 11.89
CA GLY A 2 -37.32 -2.59 12.44
C GLY A 2 -38.58 -2.19 13.21
N LYS A 3 -39.71 -2.87 13.01
CA LYS A 3 -40.99 -2.51 13.66
C LYS A 3 -40.97 -2.55 15.19
N SER A 4 -40.07 -3.34 15.78
CA SER A 4 -39.98 -3.57 17.22
C SER A 4 -38.71 -2.97 17.83
N THR A 5 -38.00 -2.11 17.10
CA THR A 5 -36.77 -1.47 17.60
C THR A 5 -37.05 -0.68 18.88
N GLY A 6 -36.15 -0.85 19.86
CA GLY A 6 -36.25 -0.19 21.17
C GLY A 6 -37.27 -0.79 22.14
N ARG A 7 -37.99 -1.86 21.77
CA ARG A 7 -38.96 -2.50 22.67
C ARG A 7 -38.27 -3.43 23.66
N ARG A 8 -38.85 -3.55 24.85
CA ARG A 8 -38.38 -4.46 25.90
C ARG A 8 -38.84 -5.89 25.61
N PHE A 9 -37.98 -6.85 25.91
CA PHE A 9 -38.26 -8.27 25.75
C PHE A 9 -37.61 -9.09 26.88
N PHE A 10 -38.21 -10.22 27.22
CA PHE A 10 -37.54 -11.28 27.95
C PHE A 10 -36.78 -12.16 26.97
N GLY A 11 -35.54 -12.48 27.32
CA GLY A 11 -34.68 -13.39 26.56
C GLY A 11 -34.16 -14.50 27.47
N CYS A 12 -33.77 -15.61 26.87
CA CYS A 12 -33.20 -16.73 27.60
C CYS A 12 -31.84 -16.36 28.23
N LEU A 13 -31.63 -16.72 29.50
CA LEU A 13 -30.42 -16.40 30.26
C LEU A 13 -29.27 -17.41 30.04
N VAL A 14 -29.51 -18.51 29.33
CA VAL A 14 -28.53 -19.61 29.17
C VAL A 14 -27.35 -19.14 28.33
N GLN A 15 -26.19 -18.98 28.97
CA GLN A 15 -24.94 -18.53 28.35
C GLN A 15 -24.07 -19.66 27.78
N ASP A 16 -24.30 -20.92 28.15
CA ASP A 16 -23.40 -22.03 27.81
C ASP A 16 -23.94 -22.97 26.71
N ASN A 17 -23.49 -22.69 25.49
CA ASN A 17 -22.86 -23.60 24.53
C ASN A 17 -23.49 -24.96 24.09
N ILE A 18 -24.79 -25.23 24.23
CA ILE A 18 -25.39 -26.37 23.49
C ILE A 18 -26.60 -26.04 22.62
N GLU A 19 -27.43 -25.05 22.92
CA GLU A 19 -28.43 -24.58 21.97
C GLU A 19 -28.78 -23.14 22.34
N ARG A 20 -28.67 -22.20 21.39
CA ARG A 20 -29.17 -20.85 21.62
C ARG A 20 -30.68 -20.96 21.78
N CYS A 21 -31.12 -21.01 23.03
CA CYS A 21 -32.52 -20.96 23.42
C CYS A 21 -33.16 -19.74 22.71
N GLN A 22 -33.96 -20.02 21.67
CA GLN A 22 -34.54 -19.00 20.77
C GLN A 22 -35.71 -18.25 21.41
N PHE A 23 -35.87 -18.38 22.73
CA PHE A 23 -36.95 -17.75 23.46
C PHE A 23 -36.75 -16.23 23.51
N VAL A 24 -37.69 -15.51 22.91
CA VAL A 24 -37.81 -14.05 22.96
C VAL A 24 -39.28 -13.72 23.09
N GLU A 25 -39.65 -13.00 24.16
CA GLU A 25 -41.01 -12.55 24.40
C GLU A 25 -41.05 -11.04 24.60
N LEU A 26 -41.90 -10.32 23.86
CA LEU A 26 -42.01 -8.87 23.96
C LEU A 26 -42.90 -8.48 25.15
N ILE A 27 -42.40 -7.62 26.02
CA ILE A 27 -43.08 -7.22 27.26
C ILE A 27 -44.09 -6.10 27.00
N ASP A 28 -43.74 -5.21 26.07
CA ASP A 28 -44.53 -4.00 25.83
C ASP A 28 -45.68 -4.26 24.85
N ALA A 29 -46.65 -3.35 24.80
CA ALA A 29 -47.58 -3.28 23.68
C ALA A 29 -46.81 -2.98 22.37
N PRO A 30 -47.33 -3.39 21.20
CA PRO A 30 -46.76 -2.97 19.92
C PRO A 30 -46.78 -1.44 19.81
N TRP A 31 -45.76 -0.89 19.14
CA TRP A 31 -45.75 0.53 18.82
C TRP A 31 -46.99 0.94 18.03
N PRO A 32 -47.47 2.19 18.15
CA PRO A 32 -48.47 2.72 17.25
C PRO A 32 -48.07 2.53 15.78
N GLN A 33 -49.06 2.32 14.90
CA GLN A 33 -48.81 1.93 13.51
C GLN A 33 -47.97 2.96 12.73
N CYS A 34 -48.17 4.24 13.01
CA CYS A 34 -47.34 5.33 12.48
C CYS A 34 -45.86 5.15 12.86
N LEU A 35 -45.57 4.90 14.13
CA LEU A 35 -44.21 4.71 14.62
C LEU A 35 -43.57 3.43 14.05
N GLN A 36 -44.32 2.33 13.94
CA GLN A 36 -43.81 1.12 13.28
C GLN A 36 -43.42 1.37 11.82
N HIS A 37 -44.17 2.23 11.11
CA HIS A 37 -43.87 2.61 9.74
C HIS A 37 -42.61 3.47 9.68
N SER A 38 -42.51 4.51 10.49
CA SER A 38 -41.30 5.36 10.58
C SER A 38 -40.05 4.54 10.90
N LEU A 39 -40.12 3.64 11.89
CA LEU A 39 -39.00 2.76 12.23
C LEU A 39 -38.60 1.85 11.07
N LYS A 40 -39.58 1.32 10.31
CA LYS A 40 -39.29 0.51 9.12
C LYS A 40 -38.56 1.31 8.05
N GLU A 41 -39.00 2.53 7.76
CA GLU A 41 -38.36 3.38 6.75
C GLU A 41 -36.94 3.75 7.17
N LEU A 42 -36.73 4.14 8.44
CA LEU A 42 -35.39 4.39 9.00
C LEU A 42 -34.47 3.17 8.83
N TRP A 43 -34.99 1.95 9.05
CA TRP A 43 -34.22 0.72 8.83
C TRP A 43 -33.89 0.46 7.36
N LYS A 44 -34.73 0.90 6.41
CA LYS A 44 -34.41 0.82 4.98
C LYS A 44 -33.32 1.82 4.63
N GLU A 45 -33.45 3.07 5.11
CA GLU A 45 -32.45 4.11 4.90
C GLU A 45 -31.09 3.68 5.45
N LEU A 46 -31.02 3.25 6.71
CA LEU A 46 -29.78 2.77 7.32
C LEU A 46 -29.11 1.65 6.53
N LYS A 47 -29.89 0.70 5.99
CA LYS A 47 -29.36 -0.39 5.16
C LYS A 47 -28.85 0.09 3.80
N THR A 48 -29.45 1.14 3.26
CA THR A 48 -28.99 1.76 2.02
C THR A 48 -27.72 2.56 2.28
N THR A 49 -27.69 3.38 3.33
CA THR A 49 -26.50 4.13 3.76
C THR A 49 -25.30 3.22 3.97
N ARG A 50 -25.45 2.15 4.77
CA ARG A 50 -24.37 1.17 4.98
C ARG A 50 -23.86 0.51 3.69
N ARG A 51 -24.75 0.26 2.73
CA ARG A 51 -24.34 -0.28 1.41
C ARG A 51 -23.61 0.76 0.56
N CYS A 52 -23.99 2.03 0.66
CA CYS A 52 -23.27 3.12 0.00
C CYS A 52 -21.90 3.34 0.65
N GLU A 53 -21.80 3.39 1.98
CA GLU A 53 -20.54 3.48 2.73
C GLU A 53 -19.59 2.34 2.34
N ALA A 54 -20.07 1.10 2.34
CA ALA A 54 -19.26 -0.04 1.91
C ALA A 54 -18.81 0.05 0.44
N ARG A 55 -19.57 0.71 -0.44
CA ARG A 55 -19.14 0.94 -1.83
C ARG A 55 -18.04 2.00 -1.91
N VAL A 56 -18.17 3.08 -1.15
CA VAL A 56 -17.16 4.15 -1.06
C VAL A 56 -15.86 3.60 -0.48
N GLU A 57 -15.90 2.85 0.62
CA GLU A 57 -14.71 2.21 1.20
C GLU A 57 -14.02 1.26 0.21
N ASN A 58 -14.79 0.51 -0.57
CA ASN A 58 -14.23 -0.35 -1.61
C ASN A 58 -13.62 0.45 -2.77
N GLU A 59 -14.24 1.57 -3.16
CA GLU A 59 -13.73 2.46 -4.22
C GLU A 59 -12.43 3.15 -3.78
N GLU A 60 -12.37 3.67 -2.56
CA GLU A 60 -11.15 4.23 -1.95
C GLU A 60 -10.03 3.19 -1.84
N LEU A 61 -10.36 1.94 -1.47
CA LEU A 61 -9.39 0.85 -1.42
C LEU A 61 -8.84 0.53 -2.81
N ILE A 62 -9.70 0.50 -3.84
CA ILE A 62 -9.29 0.26 -5.23
C ILE A 62 -8.38 1.40 -5.70
N GLU A 63 -8.74 2.66 -5.44
CA GLU A 63 -7.93 3.83 -5.79
C GLU A 63 -6.55 3.77 -5.14
N ALA A 64 -6.49 3.45 -3.84
CA ALA A 64 -5.23 3.31 -3.11
C ALA A 64 -4.34 2.19 -3.68
N ILE A 65 -4.93 1.05 -4.08
CA ILE A 65 -4.20 -0.05 -4.73
C ILE A 65 -3.63 0.38 -6.07
N CYS A 66 -4.43 1.06 -6.90
CA CYS A 66 -3.99 1.60 -8.19
C CYS A 66 -2.85 2.60 -8.04
N LEU A 67 -2.98 3.55 -7.11
CA LEU A 67 -1.95 4.56 -6.82
C LEU A 67 -0.64 3.89 -6.38
N ASN A 68 -0.73 2.92 -5.47
CA ASN A 68 0.45 2.19 -4.99
C ASN A 68 1.12 1.37 -6.11
N TYR A 69 0.35 0.80 -7.03
CA TYR A 69 0.88 0.14 -8.22
C TYR A 69 1.67 1.11 -9.11
N GLU A 70 1.13 2.30 -9.40
CA GLU A 70 1.80 3.31 -10.22
C GLU A 70 3.07 3.86 -9.56
N VAL A 71 3.03 4.14 -8.26
CA VAL A 71 4.20 4.57 -7.48
C VAL A 71 5.29 3.49 -7.52
N ASN A 72 4.94 2.22 -7.32
CA ASN A 72 5.91 1.13 -7.39
C ASN A 72 6.49 0.96 -8.79
N ARG A 73 5.67 1.14 -9.84
CA ARG A 73 6.14 1.09 -11.23
C ARG A 73 7.15 2.20 -11.53
N THR A 74 6.84 3.43 -11.17
CA THR A 74 7.73 4.59 -11.39
C THR A 74 9.01 4.49 -10.57
N LYS A 75 8.93 4.02 -9.32
CA LYS A 75 10.09 3.73 -8.48
C LYS A 75 11.06 2.74 -9.15
N ARG A 76 10.55 1.60 -9.65
CA ARG A 76 11.40 0.62 -10.36
C ARG A 76 12.07 1.21 -11.60
N MET A 77 11.34 2.03 -12.36
CA MET A 77 11.92 2.72 -13.53
C MET A 77 13.03 3.68 -13.11
N ALA A 78 12.81 4.47 -12.06
CA ALA A 78 13.81 5.39 -11.52
C ALA A 78 15.06 4.66 -11.02
N GLU A 79 14.89 3.54 -10.30
CA GLU A 79 15.98 2.69 -9.83
C GLU A 79 16.80 2.11 -11.00
N MET A 80 16.13 1.59 -12.03
CA MET A 80 16.80 1.10 -13.24
C MET A 80 17.59 2.21 -13.94
N MET A 81 17.00 3.40 -14.09
CA MET A 81 17.67 4.54 -14.71
C MET A 81 18.87 5.00 -13.90
N CYS A 82 18.71 5.14 -12.59
CA CYS A 82 19.79 5.50 -11.67
C CYS A 82 20.94 4.50 -11.73
N SER A 83 20.64 3.20 -11.76
CA SER A 83 21.65 2.14 -11.92
C SER A 83 22.42 2.28 -13.25
N ARG A 84 21.73 2.51 -14.37
CA ARG A 84 22.39 2.75 -15.66
C ARG A 84 23.27 3.99 -15.63
N TYR A 85 22.81 5.08 -15.03
CA TYR A 85 23.61 6.31 -14.92
C TYR A 85 24.85 6.10 -14.06
N LYS A 86 24.74 5.40 -12.93
CA LYS A 86 25.90 5.04 -12.10
C LYS A 86 26.91 4.22 -12.88
N MET A 87 26.48 3.20 -13.62
CA MET A 87 27.39 2.38 -14.44
C MET A 87 28.07 3.19 -15.54
N LYS A 88 27.33 4.08 -16.22
CA LYS A 88 27.92 4.99 -17.22
C LYS A 88 28.94 5.94 -16.60
N ALA A 89 28.63 6.53 -15.45
CA ALA A 89 29.55 7.43 -14.74
C ALA A 89 30.84 6.71 -14.33
N ILE A 90 30.75 5.46 -13.86
CA ILE A 90 31.91 4.62 -13.54
C ILE A 90 32.74 4.35 -14.80
N SER A 91 32.11 3.98 -15.92
CA SER A 91 32.82 3.73 -17.19
C SER A 91 33.60 4.96 -17.65
N ILE A 92 32.95 6.14 -17.65
CA ILE A 92 33.59 7.41 -18.01
C ILE A 92 34.77 7.73 -17.08
N ALA A 93 34.61 7.51 -15.77
CA ALA A 93 35.68 7.73 -14.80
C ALA A 93 36.88 6.79 -15.03
N VAL A 94 36.63 5.52 -15.36
CA VAL A 94 37.68 4.54 -15.70
C VAL A 94 38.42 4.95 -16.97
N GLU A 95 37.70 5.36 -18.02
CA GLU A 95 38.30 5.83 -19.27
C GLU A 95 39.17 7.08 -19.04
N ALA A 96 38.68 8.05 -18.26
CA ALA A 96 39.46 9.22 -17.88
C ALA A 96 40.72 8.83 -17.06
N GLY A 97 40.62 7.84 -16.19
CA GLY A 97 41.77 7.29 -15.45
C GLY A 97 42.82 6.64 -16.35
N LYS A 98 42.38 5.82 -17.32
CA LYS A 98 43.27 5.22 -18.33
C LYS A 98 43.98 6.28 -19.16
N LEU A 99 43.25 7.31 -19.60
CA LEU A 99 43.84 8.42 -20.35
C LEU A 99 44.93 9.13 -19.55
N LYS A 100 44.69 9.40 -18.26
CA LYS A 100 45.69 9.99 -17.36
C LYS A 100 46.94 9.11 -17.22
N TYR A 101 46.76 7.80 -17.08
CA TYR A 101 47.90 6.86 -17.01
C TYR A 101 48.74 6.89 -18.30
N LEU A 102 48.10 6.87 -19.46
CA LEU A 102 48.80 6.92 -20.76
C LEU A 102 49.56 8.23 -20.95
N VAL A 103 48.96 9.37 -20.59
CA VAL A 103 49.56 10.69 -20.82
C VAL A 103 50.69 11.00 -19.84
N TYR A 104 50.54 10.64 -18.57
CA TYR A 104 51.48 11.08 -17.52
C TYR A 104 52.43 9.97 -17.04
N CYS A 105 51.94 8.76 -16.84
CA CYS A 105 52.74 7.69 -16.23
C CYS A 105 53.65 6.98 -17.25
N LEU A 106 53.14 6.68 -18.45
CA LEU A 106 53.93 5.94 -19.45
C LEU A 106 55.19 6.69 -19.93
N PRO A 107 55.15 7.99 -20.28
CA PRO A 107 56.36 8.70 -20.70
C PRO A 107 57.40 8.77 -19.59
N ALA A 108 56.98 8.94 -18.33
CA ALA A 108 57.88 8.94 -17.19
C ALA A 108 58.62 7.60 -17.05
N VAL A 109 57.92 6.48 -17.22
CA VAL A 109 58.53 5.14 -17.20
C VAL A 109 59.50 4.96 -18.37
N ILE A 110 59.13 5.39 -19.58
CA ILE A 110 60.00 5.32 -20.76
C ILE A 110 61.29 6.12 -20.53
N ILE A 111 61.19 7.34 -19.97
CA ILE A 111 62.34 8.19 -19.67
C ILE A 111 63.26 7.50 -18.65
N VAL A 112 62.72 6.95 -17.57
CA VAL A 112 63.51 6.23 -16.55
C VAL A 112 64.22 5.02 -17.16
N LEU A 113 63.52 4.22 -17.98
CA LEU A 113 64.11 3.07 -18.65
C LEU A 113 65.21 3.47 -19.64
N ALA A 114 65.01 4.53 -20.42
CA ALA A 114 66.02 5.06 -21.33
C ALA A 114 67.28 5.49 -20.54
N LEU A 115 67.11 6.26 -19.46
CA LEU A 115 68.21 6.68 -18.59
C LEU A 115 68.97 5.50 -17.96
N ALA A 116 68.26 4.42 -17.58
CA ALA A 116 68.88 3.22 -17.03
C ALA A 116 69.69 2.44 -18.09
N LEU A 117 69.21 2.36 -19.33
CA LEU A 117 69.95 1.75 -20.44
C LEU A 117 71.19 2.56 -20.82
N PHE A 118 71.07 3.89 -20.89
CA PHE A 118 72.22 4.78 -21.16
C PHE A 118 73.30 4.74 -20.07
N ARG A 119 72.94 4.43 -18.82
CA ARG A 119 73.93 4.24 -17.74
C ARG A 119 74.62 2.89 -17.74
N LYS A 120 74.06 1.90 -18.44
CA LYS A 120 74.55 0.52 -18.46
C LYS A 120 75.54 0.25 -19.61
N ASN A 121 75.47 1.04 -20.67
CA ASN A 121 76.49 1.12 -21.73
C ASN A 121 77.59 2.12 -21.35
#